data_AF-A0A370EKI9-F1
#
_entry.id   AF-A0A370EKI9-F1
#
_cell.length_a   1.000
_cell.length_b   1.000
_cell.length_c   1.000
_cell.angle_alpha   90.00
_cell.angle_beta   90.00
_cell.angle_gamma   90.00
#
_symmetry.space_group_name_H-M   'P 1'
#
loop_
_entity.id
_entity.type
_entity.pdbx_description
1 polymer ?
#
loop_
_entity_poly.entity_id
_entity_poly.type
_entity_poly.pdbx_seq_one_letter_code
_entity_poly.pdbx_strand_id
1 'polypeptide(L)' 'MKSSKIVGIALIVLSLAIGYIGLNKIADNTKEINFLGIKIDASNESGKQQGFIYTGVAVLLFAGGIYSMKKAE' A
#
# COMPACT_ATOMS: atom_id res chain seq x y z
N MET A 1 -12.29 24.80 7.48
CA MET A 1 -11.25 23.83 7.92
C MET A 1 -9.88 24.45 7.64
N LYS A 2 -8.94 24.44 8.60
CA LYS A 2 -7.55 24.88 8.32
C LYS A 2 -7.00 24.04 7.15
N SER A 3 -6.34 24.66 6.18
CA SER A 3 -5.85 23.99 4.95
C SER A 3 -4.99 22.76 5.25
N SER A 4 -4.20 22.80 6.34
CA SER A 4 -3.39 21.68 6.82
C SER A 4 -4.20 20.43 7.19
N LYS A 5 -5.44 20.58 7.67
CA LYS A 5 -6.35 19.46 7.98
C LYS A 5 -6.86 18.79 6.71
N ILE A 6 -7.13 19.58 5.67
CA ILE A 6 -7.57 19.09 4.35
C ILE A 6 -6.45 18.30 3.68
N VAL A 7 -5.22 18.85 3.70
CA VAL A 7 -4.03 18.16 3.16
C VAL A 7 -3.76 16.84 3.90
N GLY A 8 -3.89 16.83 5.24
CA GLY A 8 -3.74 15.61 6.04
C GLY A 8 -4.75 14.52 5.67
N ILE A 9 -6.03 14.87 5.52
CA ILE A 9 -7.08 13.93 5.10
C ILE A 9 -6.80 13.40 3.68
N ALA A 10 -6.41 14.27 2.74
CA ALA A 10 -6.06 13.87 1.39
C ALA A 10 -4.88 12.88 1.37
N LEU A 11 -3.84 13.13 2.18
CA LEU A 11 -2.71 12.21 2.34
C LEU A 11 -3.13 10.84 2.86
N ILE A 12 -4.02 10.81 3.85
CA ILE A 12 -4.54 9.55 4.42
C ILE A 12 -5.32 8.77 3.35
N VAL A 13 -6.25 9.41 2.64
CA VAL A 13 -7.02 8.76 1.58
C VAL A 13 -6.10 8.23 0.47
N LEU A 14 -5.12 9.03 0.05
CA LEU A 14 -4.14 8.61 -0.95
C LEU A 14 -3.30 7.41 -0.46
N SER A 15 -2.89 7.40 0.81
CA SER A 15 -2.12 6.31 1.38
C SER A 15 -2.88 4.99 1.40
N LEU A 16 -4.20 5.02 1.65
CA LEU A 16 -5.03 3.82 1.62
C LEU A 16 -5.14 3.24 0.22
N ALA A 17 -5.27 4.11 -0.80
CA ALA A 17 -5.30 3.68 -2.20
C ALA A 17 -3.97 3.03 -2.62
N ILE A 18 -2.84 3.66 -2.29
CA ILE A 18 -1.51 3.11 -2.61
C ILE A 18 -1.26 1.81 -1.82
N GLY A 19 -1.67 1.76 -0.55
CA GLY A 19 -1.55 0.57 0.29
C GLY A 19 -2.34 -0.61 -0.26
N TYR A 20 -3.58 -0.38 -0.72
CA TYR A 20 -4.38 -1.41 -1.38
C TYR A 20 -3.70 -1.95 -2.65
N ILE A 21 -3.14 -1.07 -3.48
CA ILE A 21 -2.38 -1.48 -4.67
C ILE A 21 -1.14 -2.28 -4.28
N GLY A 22 -0.39 -1.85 -3.27
CA GLY A 22 0.80 -2.54 -2.77
C GLY A 22 0.50 -3.94 -2.25
N LEU A 23 -0.50 -4.07 -1.38
CA LEU A 23 -0.91 -5.35 -0.81
C LEU A 23 -1.43 -6.31 -1.89
N ASN A 24 -2.25 -5.84 -2.82
CA ASN A 24 -2.71 -6.68 -3.94
C ASN A 24 -1.54 -7.10 -4.84
N LYS A 25 -0.59 -6.21 -5.11
CA LYS A 25 0.61 -6.55 -5.88
C LYS A 25 1.41 -7.64 -5.18
N ILE A 26 1.61 -7.57 -3.85
CA ILE A 26 2.28 -8.64 -3.09
C ILE A 26 1.49 -9.94 -3.23
N ALA A 27 0.19 -9.91 -2.95
CA ALA A 27 -0.67 -11.09 -2.98
C ALA A 27 -0.65 -11.77 -4.36
N ASP A 28 -0.87 -11.01 -5.44
CA ASP A 28 -0.91 -11.49 -6.81
C ASP A 28 0.43 -12.09 -7.26
N ASN A 29 1.54 -11.51 -6.84
CA ASN A 29 2.88 -12.01 -7.18
C ASN A 29 3.38 -13.08 -6.21
N THR A 30 2.57 -13.51 -5.23
CA THR A 30 2.85 -14.63 -4.32
C THR A 30 1.99 -15.86 -4.62
N LYS A 31 1.03 -15.77 -5.55
CA LYS A 31 0.09 -16.86 -5.80
C LYS A 31 0.80 -18.09 -6.37
N GLU A 32 0.84 -19.15 -5.58
CA GLU A 32 0.95 -20.51 -6.08
C GLU A 32 -0.45 -20.99 -6.46
N ILE A 33 -0.65 -21.36 -7.72
CA ILE A 33 -1.92 -21.93 -8.17
C ILE A 33 -1.77 -23.44 -8.15
N ASN A 34 -2.53 -24.11 -7.28
CA ASN A 34 -2.53 -25.57 -7.18
C ASN A 34 -3.65 -26.12 -8.05
N PHE A 35 -3.33 -26.54 -9.28
CA PHE A 35 -4.31 -27.02 -10.25
C PHE A 35 -4.16 -28.53 -10.46
N LEU A 36 -5.20 -29.30 -10.12
CA LEU A 36 -5.21 -30.77 -10.20
C LEU A 36 -4.02 -31.46 -9.47
N GLY A 37 -3.51 -30.87 -8.39
CA GLY A 37 -2.36 -31.39 -7.65
C GLY A 37 -0.99 -31.03 -8.25
N ILE A 38 -0.98 -30.29 -9.36
CA ILE A 38 0.22 -29.67 -9.92
C ILE A 38 0.34 -28.27 -9.32
N LYS A 39 1.40 -28.05 -8.54
CA LYS A 39 1.76 -26.70 -8.05
C LYS A 39 2.39 -25.93 -9.20
N ILE A 40 1.70 -24.91 -9.69
CA ILE A 40 2.25 -23.96 -10.65
C ILE A 40 2.67 -22.73 -9.84
N ASP A 41 3.98 -22.57 -9.72
CA ASP A 41 4.59 -21.40 -9.09
C ASP A 41 4.62 -20.26 -10.11
N ALA A 42 3.71 -19.30 -9.95
CA ALA A 42 3.67 -18.06 -10.70
C ALA A 42 4.26 -16.89 -9.89
N SER A 43 5.00 -17.18 -8.81
CA SER A 43 5.62 -16.18 -7.95
C SER A 43 6.58 -15.32 -8.75
N ASN A 44 6.42 -14.00 -8.63
CA ASN A 44 7.31 -13.02 -9.24
C ASN A 44 7.96 -12.16 -8.16
N GLU A 45 9.23 -12.45 -7.91
CA GLU A 45 10.04 -11.78 -6.87
C GLU A 45 10.10 -10.26 -7.06
N SER A 46 10.23 -9.80 -8.31
CA SER A 46 10.29 -8.36 -8.64
C SER A 46 8.95 -7.68 -8.38
N GLY A 47 7.84 -8.35 -8.72
CA GLY A 47 6.49 -7.87 -8.45
C GLY A 47 6.20 -7.76 -6.95
N LYS A 48 6.64 -8.75 -6.15
CA LYS A 48 6.59 -8.68 -4.68
C LYS A 48 7.39 -7.51 -4.14
N GLN A 49 8.63 -7.32 -4.61
CA GLN A 49 9.48 -6.23 -4.15
C GLN A 49 8.85 -4.85 -4.42
N GLN A 50 8.27 -4.66 -5.62
CA GLN A 50 7.50 -3.45 -5.92
C GLN A 50 6.31 -3.28 -4.98
N GLY A 51 5.57 -4.35 -4.70
CA GLY A 51 4.46 -4.34 -3.75
C GLY A 51 4.88 -3.90 -2.34
N PHE A 52 6.03 -4.37 -1.86
CA PHE A 52 6.62 -3.91 -0.59
C PHE A 52 7.00 -2.43 -0.62
N ILE A 53 7.56 -1.93 -1.72
CA ILE A 53 7.87 -0.50 -1.87
C ILE A 53 6.57 0.33 -1.79
N TYR A 54 5.53 -0.02 -2.54
CA TYR A 54 4.25 0.68 -2.48
C TYR A 54 3.63 0.65 -1.08
N THR A 55 3.69 -0.50 -0.41
CA THR A 55 3.17 -0.65 0.95
C THR A 55 3.98 0.20 1.94
N GLY A 56 5.30 0.23 1.84
CA GLY A 56 6.18 1.07 2.67
C GLY A 56 5.91 2.56 2.46
N VAL A 57 5.77 3.01 1.21
CA VAL A 57 5.40 4.39 0.87
C VAL A 57 4.02 4.75 1.44
N ALA A 58 3.05 3.84 1.35
CA ALA A 58 1.73 4.03 1.94
C ALA A 58 1.79 4.25 3.45
N VAL A 59 2.57 3.46 4.19
CA VAL A 59 2.76 3.63 5.64
C VAL A 59 3.37 4.99 5.96
N LEU A 60 4.40 5.42 5.22
CA LEU A 60 5.03 6.73 5.41
C LEU A 60 4.06 7.88 5.13
N LEU A 61 3.28 7.80 4.05
CA LEU A 61 2.26 8.79 3.70
C LEU A 61 1.14 8.85 4.74
N PHE A 62 0.70 7.71 5.26
CA PHE A 62 -0.33 7.64 6.29
C PHE A 62 0.15 8.31 7.58
N ALA A 63 1.37 7.97 8.03
CA ALA A 63 1.99 8.60 9.19
C ALA A 63 2.17 10.12 9.00
N GLY A 64 2.62 10.55 7.82
CA GLY A 64 2.74 11.97 7.45
C GLY A 64 1.39 12.70 7.43
N GLY A 65 0.33 12.02 6.97
CA GLY A 65 -1.04 12.52 6.97
C GLY A 65 -1.58 12.74 8.39
N ILE A 66 -1.40 11.75 9.28
CA ILE A 66 -1.76 11.87 10.70
C ILE A 66 -0.97 12.99 11.37
N TYR A 67 0.34 13.07 11.11
CA TYR A 67 1.18 14.13 11.68
C TYR A 67 0.74 15.53 11.22
N SER A 68 0.42 15.69 9.93
CA SER A 68 -0.14 16.95 9.40
C SER A 68 -1.46 17.31 10.05
N MET A 69 -2.34 16.34 10.33
CA MET A 69 -3.59 16.59 11.05
C MET A 69 -3.36 17.05 12.49
N LYS A 70 -2.41 16.44 13.22
CA LYS A 70 -2.07 16.82 14.60
C LYS A 70 -1.43 18.20 14.70
N LYS A 71 -0.55 18.55 13.76
CA LYS A 71 0.06 19.90 13.71
C LYS A 71 -0.96 20.99 13.33
N ALA A 72 -2.08 20.61 12.71
CA ALA A 72 -3.12 21.54 12.28
C ALA A 72 -4.09 21.96 13.39
N GLU A 73 -4.10 21.28 14.56
CA GLU A 73 -4.82 21.74 15.76
C GLU A 73 -4.14 22.99 16.33
#